data_AF-A0A7L3HPI7-F1
#
_entry.id   AF-A0A7L3HPI7-F1
#
_cell.length_a   1.000
_cell.length_b   1.000
_cell.length_c   1.000
_cell.angle_alpha   90.00
_cell.angle_beta   90.00
_cell.angle_gamma   90.00
#
_symmetry.space_group_name_H-M   'P 1'
#
loop_
_entity.id
_entity.type
_entity.pdbx_description
1 polymer ?
#
loop_
_entity_poly.entity_id
_entity_poly.type
_entity_poly.pdbx_seq_one_letter_code
_entity_poly.pdbx_strand_id
1 'polypeptide(L)' 'KHTGERPYSCQHCSARFLHSYDLKNHMHLHTGARPYECYLCHKAFAKDDHLQRHLK' A
#
# COMPACT_ATOMS: atom_id res chain seq x y z
N LYS A 1 -14.66 17.48 13.60
CA LYS A 1 -15.10 16.08 13.85
C LYS A 1 -14.28 15.16 12.97
N HIS A 2 -13.33 14.37 13.51
CA HIS A 2 -12.78 13.22 12.80
C HIS A 2 -13.71 12.05 13.11
N THR A 3 -14.49 11.58 12.14
CA THR A 3 -15.49 10.52 12.35
C THR A 3 -14.87 9.14 12.54
N GLY A 4 -13.56 8.97 12.30
CA GLY A 4 -12.86 7.70 12.47
C GLY A 4 -13.37 6.57 11.56
N GLU A 5 -14.35 6.87 10.71
CA GLU A 5 -15.00 5.91 9.83
C GLU A 5 -14.01 5.42 8.79
N ARG A 6 -13.93 4.10 8.66
CA ARG A 6 -13.09 3.40 7.69
C ARG A 6 -13.99 2.75 6.65
N PRO A 7 -14.45 3.51 5.63
CA PRO A 7 -15.41 3.02 4.66
C PRO A 7 -14.81 1.96 3.73
N TYR A 8 -13.50 1.98 3.52
CA TYR A 8 -12.82 1.03 2.64
C TYR A 8 -12.48 -0.25 3.39
N SER A 9 -12.95 -1.40 2.92
CA SER A 9 -12.72 -2.70 3.54
C SER A 9 -12.02 -3.65 2.59
N CYS A 10 -11.13 -4.50 3.11
CA CYS A 10 -10.52 -5.57 2.36
C CYS A 10 -11.52 -6.72 2.18
N GLN A 11 -11.52 -7.36 1.00
CA GLN A 11 -12.37 -8.50 0.71
C GLN A 11 -11.75 -9.84 1.13
N HIS A 12 -10.44 -9.87 1.38
CA HIS A 12 -9.71 -11.10 1.77
C HIS A 12 -9.42 -11.19 3.26
N CYS A 13 -9.58 -10.09 4.02
CA CYS A 13 -9.38 -10.06 5.46
C CYS A 13 -10.24 -8.97 6.12
N SER A 14 -10.25 -8.91 7.45
CA SER A 14 -11.07 -7.94 8.21
C SER A 14 -10.48 -6.51 8.27
N ALA A 15 -9.44 -6.20 7.49
CA ALA A 15 -8.80 -4.90 7.50
C ALA A 15 -9.71 -3.81 6.90
N ARG A 16 -9.73 -2.63 7.54
CA ARG A 16 -10.46 -1.45 7.08
C ARG A 16 -9.56 -0.22 7.07
N PHE A 17 -9.80 0.67 6.11
CA PHE A 17 -8.97 1.81 5.79
C PHE A 17 -9.79 3.09 5.66
N LEU A 18 -9.14 4.22 5.95
CA LEU A 18 -9.74 5.55 5.84
C LEU A 18 -9.80 6.01 4.38
N HIS A 19 -8.83 5.62 3.56
CA HIS A 19 -8.73 6.02 2.16
C HIS A 19 -8.65 4.81 1.22
N SER A 20 -9.06 5.01 -0.04
CA SER A 20 -8.99 4.00 -1.08
C SER A 20 -7.54 3.62 -1.45
N TYR A 21 -6.62 4.59 -1.42
CA TYR A 21 -5.20 4.33 -1.72
C TYR A 21 -4.56 3.41 -0.66
N ASP A 22 -4.96 3.54 0.62
CA ASP A 22 -4.50 2.65 1.69
C ASP A 22 -4.96 1.21 1.46
N LEU A 23 -6.24 1.03 1.06
CA LEU A 23 -6.77 -0.28 0.67
C LEU A 23 -6.03 -0.84 -0.56
N LYS A 24 -5.83 -0.03 -1.60
CA LYS A 24 -5.09 -0.46 -2.80
C LYS A 24 -3.68 -0.94 -2.47
N ASN A 25 -2.94 -0.18 -1.66
CA ASN A 25 -1.61 -0.54 -1.20
C ASN A 25 -1.63 -1.80 -0.33
N HIS A 26 -2.67 -1.98 0.49
CA HIS A 26 -2.85 -3.20 1.27
C HIS A 26 -3.07 -4.44 0.39
N MET A 27 -3.79 -4.31 -0.73
CA MET A 27 -4.02 -5.44 -1.64
C MET A 27 -2.73 -6.03 -2.22
N HIS A 28 -1.67 -5.23 -2.32
CA HIS A 28 -0.34 -5.72 -2.73
C HIS A 28 0.22 -6.80 -1.78
N LEU A 29 -0.20 -6.82 -0.50
CA LEU A 29 0.16 -7.87 0.44
C LEU A 29 -0.52 -9.21 0.13
N HIS A 30 -1.74 -9.16 -0.41
CA HIS A 30 -2.47 -10.37 -0.81
C HIS A 30 -1.99 -10.92 -2.15
N THR A 31 -1.68 -10.04 -3.10
CA THR A 31 -1.22 -10.45 -4.43
C THR A 31 0.29 -10.68 -4.51
N GLY A 32 1.05 -10.26 -3.49
CA GLY A 32 2.51 -10.21 -3.53
C GLY A 32 3.08 -9.18 -4.51
N ALA A 33 2.24 -8.32 -5.09
CA ALA A 33 2.65 -7.34 -6.08
C ALA A 33 3.62 -6.31 -5.47
N ARG A 34 4.66 -5.97 -6.22
CA ARG A 34 5.63 -4.93 -5.86
C ARG A 34 5.85 -4.02 -7.06
N PRO A 35 4.90 -3.13 -7.37
CA PRO A 35 4.93 -2.35 -8.62
C PRO A 35 6.00 -1.24 -8.61
N TYR A 36 6.61 -0.95 -7.47
CA TYR A 36 7.58 0.12 -7.33
C TYR A 36 8.99 -0.45 -7.31
N GLU A 37 9.68 -0.40 -8.44
CA GLU A 37 11.04 -0.93 -8.58
C GLU A 37 12.08 0.19 -8.55
N CYS A 38 13.17 -0.03 -7.81
CA CYS A 38 14.33 0.84 -7.84
C CYS A 38 15.12 0.62 -9.14
N TYR A 39 15.26 1.67 -9.95
CA TYR A 39 15.99 1.58 -11.22
C TYR A 39 17.50 1.36 -11.07
N LEU A 40 18.08 1.59 -9.88
CA LEU A 40 19.51 1.42 -9.61
C LEU A 40 19.88 0.00 -9.19
N CYS A 41 19.05 -0.64 -8.37
CA CYS A 41 19.35 -1.94 -7.77
C CYS A 41 18.27 -3.01 -8.00
N HIS A 42 17.24 -2.68 -8.78
CA HIS A 42 16.11 -3.56 -9.15
C HIS A 42 15.32 -4.09 -7.95
N LYS A 43 15.46 -3.47 -6.78
CA LYS A 43 14.70 -3.84 -5.59
C LYS A 43 13.27 -3.33 -5.71
N ALA A 44 12.31 -4.24 -5.59
CA ALA A 44 10.89 -3.93 -5.70
C ALA A 44 10.21 -3.73 -4.33
N PHE A 45 9.32 -2.75 -4.25
CA PHE A 45 8.57 -2.32 -3.08
C PHE A 45 7.06 -2.36 -3.34
N ALA A 46 6.28 -2.62 -2.30
CA ALA A 46 4.82 -2.62 -2.37
C ALA A 46 4.20 -1.22 -2.21
N LYS A 47 4.98 -0.21 -1.81
CA LYS A 47 4.51 1.17 -1.63
C LYS A 47 5.51 2.16 -2.22
N ASP A 48 4.99 3.30 -2.70
CA ASP A 48 5.78 4.37 -3.30
C ASP A 48 6.66 5.07 -2.26
N ASP A 49 6.12 5.37 -1.08
CA ASP A 49 6.84 6.04 0.01
C ASP A 49 8.07 5.25 0.48
N HIS A 50 7.97 3.93 0.44
CA HIS A 50 9.09 3.03 0.72
C HIS A 50 10.19 3.10 -0.35
N LEU A 51 9.82 3.18 -1.64
CA LEU A 51 10.79 3.38 -2.72
C LEU A 51 11.43 4.77 -2.60
N GLN A 52 10.66 5.82 -2.34
CA GLN A 52 11.17 7.17 -2.18
C GLN A 52 12.15 7.27 -1.01
N ARG A 53 11.86 6.64 0.13
CA ARG A 53 12.80 6.54 1.25
C ARG A 53 14.06 5.74 0.91
N HIS A 54 13.96 4.75 0.04
CA HIS A 54 15.10 3.96 -0.42
C HIS A 54 16.01 4.73 -1.39
N LEU A 55 15.44 5.64 -2.20
CA LEU A 55 16.17 6.45 -3.18
C LEU A 55 16.83 7.72 -2.59
N LYS A 56 16.41 8.13 -1.39
CA LYS A 56 17.06 9.19 -0.62
C LYS A 56 18.39 8.71 -0.06
#